data_AF-A0A6J7FRJ2-F1
#
_entry.id   AF-A0A6J7FRJ2-F1
#
_cell.length_a   1.000
_cell.length_b   1.000
_cell.length_c   1.000
_cell.angle_alpha   90.00
_cell.angle_beta   90.00
_cell.angle_gamma   90.00
#
_symmetry.space_group_name_H-M   'P 1'
#
loop_
_entity.id
_entity.type
_entity.pdbx_description
1 polymer ?
#
loop_
_entity_poly.entity_id
_entity_poly.type
_entity_poly.pdbx_seq_one_letter_code
_entity_poly.pdbx_strand_id
1 'polypeptide(L)'
;MSPEALDITVVGHGEVTYPPEQCTLSLTVRTDGRSAESASEPAGQLVRELTRLIEPLYNSEHGPIDRWTIDQVRRSRHRPFNQDGEQLPYVYQAEASVEVKFSQLDLVDAFVYAASALDGVSIDHFDWDLTEPSRKAHTHEVRERAVQDAVSKAEAYASSLGRVTVTAVAVADPGLLTGSAERGVTEPSHRMLAAQSGPAAFALKPENITISASVHARFTAS
;
A
#
# COMPACT_ATOMS: atom_id res chain seq x y z
N MET A 1 54.93 -7.82 -14.18
CA MET A 1 53.64 -7.26 -14.64
C MET A 1 52.71 -7.32 -13.46
N SER A 2 52.30 -6.17 -12.90
CA SER A 2 51.25 -6.16 -11.88
C SER A 2 49.99 -6.76 -12.51
N PRO A 3 49.26 -7.66 -11.83
CA PRO A 3 48.01 -8.16 -12.36
C PRO A 3 47.09 -6.96 -12.65
N GLU A 4 46.53 -6.93 -13.85
CA GLU A 4 45.53 -5.93 -14.24
C GLU A 4 44.35 -6.05 -13.27
N ALA A 5 43.91 -4.92 -12.70
CA ALA A 5 42.84 -4.87 -11.73
C ALA A 5 41.53 -5.33 -12.40
N LEU A 6 40.83 -6.28 -11.78
CA LEU A 6 39.55 -6.76 -12.27
C LEU A 6 38.44 -5.80 -11.82
N ASP A 7 37.69 -5.22 -12.75
CA ASP A 7 36.47 -4.50 -12.44
C ASP A 7 35.27 -5.46 -12.31
N ILE A 8 34.54 -5.32 -11.22
CA ILE A 8 33.33 -6.11 -10.94
C ILE A 8 32.16 -5.13 -10.75
N THR A 9 31.14 -5.23 -11.59
CA THR A 9 29.90 -4.46 -11.43
C THR A 9 28.74 -5.42 -11.14
N VAL A 10 27.99 -5.14 -10.08
CA VAL A 10 26.92 -6.02 -9.60
C VAL A 10 25.70 -5.21 -9.16
N VAL A 11 24.55 -5.87 -9.15
CA VAL A 11 23.34 -5.38 -8.51
C VAL A 11 23.13 -6.15 -7.21
N GLY A 12 23.13 -5.40 -6.11
CA GLY A 12 22.77 -5.88 -4.78
C GLY A 12 21.27 -5.72 -4.54
N HIS A 13 20.65 -6.69 -3.88
CA HIS A 13 19.22 -6.70 -3.55
C HIS A 13 19.02 -6.94 -2.05
N GLY A 14 18.15 -6.14 -1.45
CA GLY A 14 17.67 -6.31 -0.09
C GLY A 14 16.16 -6.44 -0.10
N GLU A 15 15.63 -7.36 0.70
CA GLU A 15 14.19 -7.55 0.86
C GLU A 15 13.89 -8.04 2.28
N VAL A 16 12.88 -7.46 2.90
CA VAL A 16 12.38 -7.87 4.22
C VAL A 16 10.87 -7.70 4.27
N THR A 17 10.19 -8.65 4.91
CA THR A 17 8.75 -8.67 5.10
C THR A 17 8.41 -8.40 6.56
N TYR A 18 7.45 -7.50 6.80
CA TYR A 18 7.02 -7.05 8.12
C TYR A 18 5.51 -7.22 8.29
N PRO A 19 5.01 -7.46 9.51
CA PRO A 19 3.59 -7.33 9.79
C PRO A 19 3.15 -5.86 9.62
N PRO A 20 1.89 -5.60 9.22
CA PRO A 20 1.38 -4.24 9.18
C PRO A 20 1.23 -3.66 10.58
N GLU A 21 1.25 -2.34 10.67
CA GLU A 21 1.19 -1.59 11.92
C GLU A 21 -0.09 -0.72 12.00
N GLN A 22 -0.66 -0.39 10.85
CA GLN A 22 -1.87 0.42 10.74
C GLN A 22 -2.80 -0.14 9.64
N CYS A 23 -4.09 0.16 9.75
CA CYS A 23 -5.10 -0.22 8.78
C CYS A 23 -6.03 0.97 8.49
N THR A 24 -6.16 1.35 7.23
CA THR A 24 -7.16 2.34 6.80
C THR A 24 -8.33 1.61 6.17
N LEU A 25 -9.53 1.77 6.74
CA LEU A 25 -10.76 1.25 6.20
C LEU A 25 -11.47 2.35 5.40
N SER A 26 -11.91 2.00 4.20
CA SER A 26 -12.85 2.82 3.42
C SER A 26 -14.25 2.22 3.53
N LEU A 27 -15.23 3.05 3.89
CA LEU A 27 -16.63 2.68 3.98
C LEU A 27 -17.47 3.64 3.15
N THR A 28 -18.58 3.15 2.63
CA THR A 28 -19.58 3.96 1.93
C THR A 28 -20.92 3.81 2.64
N VAL A 29 -21.51 4.94 3.02
CA VAL A 29 -22.92 5.04 3.35
C VAL A 29 -23.67 5.30 2.05
N ARG A 30 -24.63 4.46 1.70
CA ARG A 30 -25.50 4.64 0.53
C ARG A 30 -26.93 4.24 0.81
N THR A 31 -27.85 5.12 0.49
CA THR A 31 -29.29 4.90 0.64
C THR A 31 -30.05 5.41 -0.58
N ASP A 32 -31.13 4.72 -0.92
CA ASP A 32 -31.98 5.05 -2.06
C ASP A 32 -33.38 5.48 -1.60
N GLY A 33 -34.04 6.31 -2.40
CA GLY A 33 -35.36 6.85 -2.09
C GLY A 33 -36.14 7.28 -3.33
N ARG A 34 -37.45 7.47 -3.15
CA ARG A 34 -38.36 7.97 -4.21
C ARG A 34 -38.34 9.50 -4.31
N SER A 35 -37.77 10.18 -3.32
CA SER A 35 -37.49 11.60 -3.28
C SER A 35 -36.08 11.85 -2.73
N ALA A 36 -35.53 13.04 -2.98
CA ALA A 36 -34.23 13.43 -2.43
C ALA A 36 -34.18 13.34 -0.90
N GLU A 37 -35.26 13.75 -0.22
CA GLU A 37 -35.39 13.70 1.24
C GLU A 37 -35.40 12.26 1.76
N SER A 38 -36.23 11.40 1.15
CA SER A 38 -36.33 9.99 1.53
C SER A 38 -35.04 9.20 1.33
N ALA A 39 -34.13 9.67 0.45
CA ALA A 39 -32.79 9.12 0.31
C ALA A 39 -31.84 9.73 1.35
N SER A 40 -31.83 11.06 1.52
CA SER A 40 -30.83 11.75 2.34
C SER A 40 -31.02 11.63 3.85
N GLU A 41 -32.25 11.55 4.35
CA GLU A 41 -32.50 11.44 5.79
C GLU A 41 -31.93 10.14 6.39
N PRO A 42 -32.17 8.95 5.79
CA PRO A 42 -31.53 7.72 6.22
C PRO A 42 -30.00 7.76 6.15
N ALA A 43 -29.41 8.28 5.06
CA ALA A 43 -27.96 8.44 4.96
C ALA A 43 -27.40 9.32 6.11
N GLY A 44 -28.09 10.41 6.45
CA GLY A 44 -27.70 11.26 7.58
C GLY A 44 -27.82 10.56 8.93
N GLN A 45 -28.79 9.64 9.12
CA GLN A 45 -28.91 8.82 10.32
C GLN A 45 -27.75 7.83 10.43
N LEU A 46 -27.43 7.12 9.34
CA LEU A 46 -26.32 6.18 9.26
C LEU A 46 -24.97 6.84 9.51
N VAL A 47 -24.74 8.02 8.95
CA VAL A 47 -23.53 8.82 9.24
C VAL A 47 -23.41 9.08 10.75
N ARG A 48 -24.51 9.49 11.42
CA ARG A 48 -24.48 9.71 12.87
C ARG A 48 -24.24 8.43 13.66
N GLU A 49 -24.77 7.29 13.20
CA GLU A 49 -24.52 6.00 13.83
C GLU A 49 -23.06 5.55 13.69
N LEU A 50 -22.48 5.67 12.50
CA LEU A 50 -21.05 5.45 12.29
C LEU A 50 -20.19 6.37 13.15
N THR A 51 -20.53 7.66 13.23
CA THR A 51 -19.82 8.59 14.12
C THR A 51 -19.86 8.12 15.58
N ARG A 52 -20.99 7.60 16.08
CA ARG A 52 -21.07 7.05 17.44
C ARG A 52 -20.28 5.75 17.64
N LEU A 53 -20.01 4.99 16.57
CA LEU A 53 -19.11 3.83 16.63
C LEU A 53 -17.63 4.26 16.65
N ILE A 54 -17.29 5.33 15.93
CA ILE A 54 -15.91 5.82 15.78
C ILE A 54 -15.46 6.65 16.98
N GLU A 55 -16.29 7.58 17.47
CA GLU A 55 -15.92 8.54 18.53
C GLU A 55 -15.35 7.88 19.80
N PRO A 56 -15.90 6.79 20.35
CA PRO A 56 -15.36 6.15 21.55
C PRO A 56 -13.98 5.51 21.34
N LEU A 57 -13.64 5.19 20.10
CA LEU A 57 -12.38 4.56 19.69
C LEU A 57 -11.35 5.61 19.22
N TYR A 58 -11.75 6.86 19.04
CA TYR A 58 -10.92 7.91 18.48
C TYR A 58 -10.08 8.62 19.55
N ASN A 59 -8.77 8.65 19.34
CA ASN A 59 -7.85 9.57 19.99
C ASN A 59 -6.61 9.73 19.09
N SER A 60 -6.32 10.96 18.69
CA SER A 60 -5.27 11.26 17.70
C SER A 60 -3.84 10.92 18.12
N GLU A 61 -3.60 10.71 19.41
CA GLU A 61 -2.26 10.38 19.93
C GLU A 61 -2.14 8.91 20.34
N HIS A 62 -3.17 8.35 20.97
CA HIS A 62 -3.08 7.04 21.63
C HIS A 62 -4.34 6.16 21.45
N GLY A 63 -5.25 6.56 20.57
CA GLY A 63 -6.51 5.84 20.35
C GLY A 63 -6.35 4.62 19.45
N PRO A 64 -7.30 3.68 19.52
CA PRO A 64 -7.49 2.67 18.48
C PRO A 64 -7.57 3.27 17.08
N ILE A 65 -8.31 4.38 16.94
CA ILE A 65 -8.43 5.17 15.72
C ILE A 65 -7.66 6.48 15.93
N ASP A 66 -6.65 6.74 15.09
CA ASP A 66 -5.84 7.97 15.16
C ASP A 66 -6.33 9.07 14.21
N ARG A 67 -7.05 8.68 13.15
CA ARG A 67 -7.59 9.58 12.13
C ARG A 67 -8.87 8.98 11.55
N TRP A 68 -9.85 9.83 11.30
CA TRP A 68 -11.02 9.46 10.50
C TRP A 68 -11.58 10.69 9.80
N THR A 69 -12.29 10.46 8.70
CA THR A 69 -12.98 11.50 7.93
C THR A 69 -14.32 10.98 7.44
N ILE A 70 -15.33 11.85 7.43
CA ILE A 70 -16.63 11.58 6.78
C ILE A 70 -16.90 12.74 5.82
N ASP A 71 -17.17 12.39 4.56
CA ASP A 71 -17.57 13.34 3.53
C ASP A 71 -19.01 13.84 3.74
N GLN A 72 -19.31 15.03 3.19
CA GLN A 72 -20.69 15.49 3.14
C GLN A 72 -21.55 14.54 2.31
N VAL A 73 -22.79 14.27 2.77
CA VAL A 73 -23.75 13.46 2.03
C VAL A 73 -24.04 14.11 0.67
N ARG A 74 -23.62 13.44 -0.39
CA ARG A 74 -23.86 13.82 -1.78
C ARG A 74 -25.15 13.20 -2.24
N ARG A 75 -25.85 13.88 -3.16
CA ARG A 75 -27.14 13.43 -3.70
C ARG A 75 -27.03 13.32 -5.20
N SER A 76 -27.52 12.22 -5.73
CA SER A 76 -27.66 11.99 -7.16
C SER A 76 -29.04 11.41 -7.46
N ARG A 77 -29.37 11.32 -8.74
CA ARG A 77 -30.58 10.62 -9.19
C ARG A 77 -30.35 10.02 -10.56
N HIS A 78 -30.97 8.88 -10.80
CA HIS A 78 -30.94 8.22 -12.10
C HIS A 78 -32.32 7.64 -12.43
N ARG A 79 -32.51 7.24 -13.70
CA ARG A 79 -33.73 6.56 -14.16
C ARG A 79 -33.37 5.16 -14.62
N PRO A 80 -33.70 4.12 -13.84
CA PRO A 80 -33.50 2.75 -14.28
C PRO A 80 -34.48 2.38 -15.40
N PHE A 81 -34.16 1.32 -16.13
CA PHE A 81 -35.09 0.68 -17.07
C PHE A 81 -35.62 -0.61 -16.45
N ASN A 82 -36.86 -0.98 -16.76
CA ASN A 82 -37.36 -2.31 -16.44
C ASN A 82 -36.86 -3.35 -17.47
N GLN A 83 -37.25 -4.62 -17.28
CA GLN A 83 -36.85 -5.72 -18.16
C GLN A 83 -37.39 -5.56 -19.59
N ASP A 84 -38.49 -4.82 -19.75
CA ASP A 84 -39.14 -4.53 -21.04
C ASP A 84 -38.54 -3.32 -21.76
N GLY A 85 -37.51 -2.68 -21.18
CA GLY A 85 -36.86 -1.49 -21.75
C GLY A 85 -37.63 -0.19 -21.53
N GLU A 86 -38.67 -0.19 -20.69
CA GLU A 86 -39.39 1.01 -20.31
C GLU A 86 -38.63 1.77 -19.22
N GLN A 87 -38.57 3.09 -19.37
CA GLN A 87 -37.88 3.95 -18.42
C GLN A 87 -38.74 4.18 -17.17
N LEU A 88 -38.23 3.79 -16.00
CA LEU A 88 -38.89 3.94 -14.71
C LEU A 88 -38.76 5.38 -14.15
N PRO A 89 -39.54 5.72 -13.10
CA PRO A 89 -39.38 6.98 -12.37
C PRO A 89 -37.96 7.18 -11.83
N TYR A 90 -37.64 8.43 -11.45
CA TYR A 90 -36.36 8.73 -10.82
C TYR A 90 -36.19 7.95 -9.51
N VAL A 91 -35.03 7.34 -9.36
CA VAL A 91 -34.50 6.87 -8.09
C VAL A 91 -33.49 7.91 -7.61
N TYR A 92 -33.65 8.37 -6.38
CA TYR A 92 -32.73 9.28 -5.72
C TYR A 92 -31.78 8.46 -4.86
N GLN A 93 -30.50 8.80 -4.92
CA GLN A 93 -29.45 8.16 -4.13
C GLN A 93 -28.77 9.23 -3.29
N ALA A 94 -28.50 8.89 -2.03
CA ALA A 94 -27.68 9.68 -1.13
C ALA A 94 -26.46 8.83 -0.73
N GLU A 95 -25.28 9.46 -0.72
CA GLU A 95 -24.02 8.76 -0.51
C GLU A 95 -23.04 9.60 0.31
N ALA A 96 -22.29 8.97 1.21
CA ALA A 96 -21.15 9.57 1.89
C ALA A 96 -20.02 8.55 2.02
N SER A 97 -18.80 9.00 1.75
CA SER A 97 -17.60 8.20 1.96
C SER A 97 -17.04 8.45 3.36
N VAL A 98 -16.53 7.40 3.98
CA VAL A 98 -15.95 7.40 5.31
C VAL A 98 -14.60 6.71 5.24
N GLU A 99 -13.60 7.30 5.89
CA GLU A 99 -12.27 6.72 6.02
C GLU A 99 -11.93 6.66 7.51
N VAL A 100 -11.45 5.49 7.97
CA VAL A 100 -11.11 5.26 9.37
C VAL A 100 -9.75 4.59 9.45
N LYS A 101 -8.78 5.25 10.08
CA LYS A 101 -7.42 4.74 10.24
C LYS A 101 -7.22 4.21 11.66
N PHE A 102 -6.93 2.92 11.75
CA PHE A 102 -6.62 2.20 12.96
C PHE A 102 -5.12 2.09 13.18
N SER A 103 -4.71 2.36 14.42
CA SER A 103 -3.36 2.08 14.94
C SER A 103 -3.34 0.85 15.86
N GLN A 104 -4.52 0.37 16.29
CA GLN A 104 -4.69 -0.88 17.05
C GLN A 104 -5.46 -1.89 16.20
N LEU A 105 -4.73 -2.80 15.57
CA LEU A 105 -5.28 -3.70 14.54
C LEU A 105 -6.24 -4.76 15.10
N ASP A 106 -6.12 -5.10 16.37
CA ASP A 106 -6.98 -6.07 17.05
C ASP A 106 -8.45 -5.61 17.19
N LEU A 107 -8.71 -4.30 17.01
CA LEU A 107 -10.04 -3.72 17.09
C LEU A 107 -10.73 -3.56 15.73
N VAL A 108 -10.02 -3.83 14.62
CA VAL A 108 -10.56 -3.72 13.26
C VAL A 108 -11.74 -4.67 13.07
N ASP A 109 -11.61 -5.94 13.46
CA ASP A 109 -12.65 -6.96 13.28
C ASP A 109 -13.94 -6.59 14.01
N ALA A 110 -13.82 -6.12 15.25
CA ALA A 110 -14.97 -5.72 16.07
C ALA A 110 -15.68 -4.49 15.48
N PHE A 111 -14.92 -3.51 14.98
CA PHE A 111 -15.47 -2.34 14.29
C PHE A 111 -16.18 -2.73 12.99
N VAL A 112 -15.57 -3.56 12.16
CA VAL A 112 -16.16 -4.06 10.91
C VAL A 112 -17.47 -4.79 11.18
N TYR A 113 -17.51 -5.63 12.20
CA TYR A 113 -18.73 -6.33 12.61
C TYR A 113 -19.85 -5.36 13.00
N ALA A 114 -19.54 -4.33 13.80
CA ALA A 114 -20.52 -3.33 14.22
C ALA A 114 -21.00 -2.45 13.05
N ALA A 115 -20.09 -1.99 12.19
CA ALA A 115 -20.42 -1.16 11.04
C ALA A 115 -21.23 -1.92 9.98
N SER A 116 -20.93 -3.20 9.75
CA SER A 116 -21.65 -4.04 8.78
C SER A 116 -23.08 -4.39 9.22
N ALA A 117 -23.42 -4.20 10.50
CA ALA A 117 -24.78 -4.36 10.99
C ALA A 117 -25.71 -3.19 10.60
N LEU A 118 -25.15 -2.09 10.10
CA LEU A 118 -25.89 -0.91 9.67
C LEU A 118 -26.33 -1.07 8.20
N ASP A 119 -27.64 -1.23 7.98
CA ASP A 119 -28.19 -1.37 6.63
C ASP A 119 -28.01 -0.08 5.83
N GLY A 120 -27.29 -0.15 4.71
CA GLY A 120 -26.84 1.00 3.93
C GLY A 120 -25.39 1.42 4.18
N VAL A 121 -24.63 0.70 5.01
CA VAL A 121 -23.17 0.84 5.12
C VAL A 121 -22.49 -0.32 4.40
N SER A 122 -21.51 -0.02 3.57
CA SER A 122 -20.65 -1.00 2.90
C SER A 122 -19.20 -0.78 3.33
N ILE A 123 -18.48 -1.88 3.58
CA ILE A 123 -17.02 -1.85 3.74
C ILE A 123 -16.41 -2.07 2.36
N ASP A 124 -15.68 -1.08 1.86
CA ASP A 124 -15.24 -1.03 0.47
C ASP A 124 -13.78 -1.42 0.29
N HIS A 125 -12.93 -1.17 1.27
CA HIS A 125 -11.49 -1.46 1.16
C HIS A 125 -10.81 -1.50 2.53
N PHE A 126 -9.75 -2.31 2.61
CA PHE A 126 -8.79 -2.36 3.72
C PHE A 126 -7.40 -2.07 3.15
N ASP A 127 -6.77 -1.02 3.63
CA ASP A 127 -5.40 -0.65 3.29
C ASP A 127 -4.49 -0.89 4.49
N TRP A 128 -3.68 -1.94 4.42
CA TRP A 128 -2.74 -2.33 5.48
C TRP A 128 -1.38 -1.70 5.22
N ASP A 129 -0.85 -0.97 6.19
CA ASP A 129 0.41 -0.26 6.02
C ASP A 129 1.30 -0.30 7.26
N LEU A 130 2.58 0.04 7.08
CA LEU A 130 3.51 0.41 8.14
C LEU A 130 3.30 1.87 8.51
N THR A 131 3.67 2.24 9.72
CA THR A 131 3.80 3.66 10.08
C THR A 131 4.96 4.29 9.31
N GLU A 132 4.89 5.60 9.08
CA GLU A 132 5.95 6.34 8.38
C GLU A 132 7.34 6.20 9.06
N PRO A 133 7.46 6.28 10.40
CA PRO A 133 8.74 6.04 11.08
C PRO A 133 9.30 4.64 10.85
N SER A 134 8.47 3.59 10.97
CA SER A 134 8.89 2.21 10.73
C SER A 134 9.27 1.99 9.28
N ARG A 135 8.47 2.50 8.33
CA ARG A 135 8.78 2.44 6.88
C ARG A 135 10.15 3.05 6.58
N LYS A 136 10.46 4.21 7.17
CA LYS A 136 11.77 4.85 7.00
C LYS A 136 12.90 4.00 7.60
N ALA A 137 12.71 3.46 8.80
CA ALA A 137 13.70 2.59 9.46
C ALA A 137 13.95 1.30 8.66
N HIS A 138 12.89 0.63 8.23
CA HIS A 138 12.98 -0.60 7.43
C HIS A 138 13.57 -0.35 6.06
N THR A 139 13.30 0.79 5.43
CA THR A 139 13.95 1.17 4.17
C THR A 139 15.46 1.33 4.34
N HIS A 140 15.91 1.88 5.46
CA HIS A 140 17.35 1.96 5.78
C HIS A 140 17.97 0.57 5.93
N GLU A 141 17.36 -0.31 6.72
CA GLU A 141 17.79 -1.69 6.90
C GLU A 141 17.89 -2.46 5.58
N VAL A 142 16.86 -2.34 4.73
CA VAL A 142 16.80 -3.05 3.45
C VAL A 142 17.88 -2.56 2.49
N ARG A 143 18.22 -1.26 2.52
CA ARG A 143 19.35 -0.71 1.76
C ARG A 143 20.70 -1.25 2.23
N GLU A 144 20.90 -1.38 3.55
CA GLU A 144 22.11 -2.01 4.08
C GLU A 144 22.24 -3.46 3.61
N ARG A 145 21.13 -4.22 3.62
CA ARG A 145 21.10 -5.60 3.08
C ARG A 145 21.45 -5.64 1.59
N ALA A 146 20.93 -4.70 0.80
CA ALA A 146 21.27 -4.60 -0.63
C ALA A 146 22.76 -4.35 -0.85
N VAL A 147 23.39 -3.48 -0.05
CA VAL A 147 24.83 -3.25 -0.11
C VAL A 147 25.62 -4.49 0.31
N GLN A 148 25.21 -5.17 1.38
CA GLN A 148 25.84 -6.41 1.85
C GLN A 148 25.76 -7.53 0.79
N ASP A 149 24.63 -7.65 0.10
CA ASP A 149 24.46 -8.58 -1.03
C ASP A 149 25.40 -8.24 -2.19
N ALA A 150 25.52 -6.95 -2.56
CA ALA A 150 26.47 -6.52 -3.59
C ALA A 150 27.93 -6.86 -3.22
N VAL A 151 28.33 -6.61 -1.98
CA VAL A 151 29.68 -6.96 -1.48
C VAL A 151 29.90 -8.47 -1.56
N SER A 152 28.95 -9.26 -1.04
CA SER A 152 29.03 -10.73 -1.04
C SER A 152 29.14 -11.29 -2.45
N LYS A 153 28.39 -10.74 -3.42
CA LYS A 153 28.49 -11.11 -4.83
C LYS A 153 29.85 -10.78 -5.43
N ALA A 154 30.37 -9.57 -5.16
CA ALA A 154 31.67 -9.15 -5.67
C ALA A 154 32.79 -10.03 -5.13
N GLU A 155 32.77 -10.37 -3.84
CA GLU A 155 33.71 -11.30 -3.20
C GLU A 155 33.62 -12.72 -3.79
N ALA A 156 32.41 -13.22 -4.04
CA ALA A 156 32.21 -14.53 -4.67
C ALA A 156 32.78 -14.58 -6.10
N TYR A 157 32.59 -13.51 -6.88
CA TYR A 157 33.15 -13.41 -8.23
C TYR A 157 34.67 -13.26 -8.22
N ALA A 158 35.20 -12.41 -7.34
CA ALA A 158 36.63 -12.21 -7.17
C ALA A 158 37.35 -13.51 -6.78
N SER A 159 36.86 -14.19 -5.75
CA SER A 159 37.44 -15.44 -5.25
C SER A 159 37.42 -16.57 -6.29
N SER A 160 36.34 -16.68 -7.07
CA SER A 160 36.23 -17.65 -8.18
C SER A 160 37.26 -17.41 -9.28
N LEU A 161 37.79 -16.20 -9.40
CA LEU A 161 38.82 -15.79 -10.35
C LEU A 161 40.23 -15.73 -9.73
N GLY A 162 40.40 -16.23 -8.51
CA GLY A 162 41.68 -16.25 -7.81
C GLY A 162 42.14 -14.87 -7.29
N ARG A 163 41.21 -13.92 -7.14
CA ARG A 163 41.45 -12.60 -6.53
C ARG A 163 41.15 -12.65 -5.05
N VAL A 164 41.95 -11.95 -4.25
CA VAL A 164 41.88 -12.03 -2.77
C VAL A 164 41.49 -10.71 -2.12
N THR A 165 41.69 -9.58 -2.82
CA THR A 165 41.32 -8.26 -2.31
C THR A 165 40.18 -7.71 -3.14
N VAL A 166 39.09 -7.27 -2.50
CA VAL A 166 37.97 -6.57 -3.15
C VAL A 166 37.84 -5.19 -2.52
N THR A 167 37.79 -4.15 -3.34
CA THR A 167 37.66 -2.75 -2.90
C THR A 167 36.47 -2.10 -3.58
N ALA A 168 35.56 -1.51 -2.78
CA ALA A 168 34.43 -0.76 -3.31
C ALA A 168 34.92 0.53 -3.99
N VAL A 169 34.46 0.77 -5.22
CA VAL A 169 34.81 1.95 -6.03
C VAL A 169 33.64 2.91 -6.15
N ALA A 170 32.43 2.38 -6.34
CA ALA A 170 31.22 3.18 -6.46
C ALA A 170 29.99 2.41 -6.00
N VAL A 171 29.03 3.13 -5.43
CA VAL A 171 27.67 2.64 -5.16
C VAL A 171 26.69 3.71 -5.64
N ALA A 172 25.60 3.27 -6.26
CA ALA A 172 24.57 4.16 -6.79
C ALA A 172 23.20 3.46 -6.76
N ASP A 173 22.14 4.26 -6.76
CA ASP A 173 20.81 3.74 -7.07
C ASP A 173 20.78 3.19 -8.51
N PRO A 174 19.85 2.26 -8.81
CA PRO A 174 19.73 1.66 -10.13
C PRO A 174 19.66 2.71 -11.24
N GLY A 175 20.50 2.54 -12.27
CA GLY A 175 20.60 3.45 -13.42
C GLY A 175 21.46 4.70 -13.22
N LEU A 176 21.99 4.97 -12.03
CA LEU A 176 22.84 6.14 -11.76
C LEU A 176 24.35 5.84 -11.72
N LEU A 177 24.74 4.57 -11.88
CA LEU A 177 26.15 4.17 -11.90
C LEU A 177 26.79 4.54 -13.25
N THR A 178 27.68 5.54 -13.26
CA THR A 178 28.30 6.03 -14.50
C THR A 178 29.55 5.23 -14.90
N GLY A 179 29.74 5.04 -16.22
CA GLY A 179 30.92 4.38 -16.77
C GLY A 179 30.89 2.85 -16.76
N SER A 180 29.76 2.22 -16.47
CA SER A 180 29.49 0.87 -16.96
C SER A 180 29.33 0.93 -18.49
N ALA A 181 29.89 -0.06 -19.20
CA ALA A 181 29.69 -0.19 -20.64
C ALA A 181 28.26 -0.68 -20.94
N GLU A 182 27.25 0.10 -20.54
CA GLU A 182 25.86 -0.15 -20.88
C GLU A 182 25.34 1.02 -21.70
N ARG A 183 25.37 0.81 -23.02
CA ARG A 183 24.31 1.32 -23.90
C ARG A 183 22.99 0.99 -23.23
N GLY A 184 22.18 2.02 -23.00
CA GLY A 184 20.90 1.93 -22.29
C GLY A 184 20.13 0.67 -22.66
N VAL A 185 20.19 -0.32 -21.78
CA VAL A 185 19.09 -1.24 -21.59
C VAL A 185 18.31 -0.60 -20.47
N THR A 186 17.30 0.19 -20.85
CA THR A 186 16.11 0.34 -20.02
C THR A 186 15.67 -1.08 -19.69
N GLU A 187 16.08 -1.58 -18.51
CA GLU A 187 15.36 -2.65 -17.84
C GLU A 187 13.88 -2.25 -17.93
N PRO A 188 13.01 -3.06 -18.55
CA PRO A 188 11.60 -2.79 -18.47
C PRO A 188 11.31 -2.77 -16.98
N SER A 189 10.95 -1.59 -16.47
CA SER A 189 10.34 -1.50 -15.15
C SER A 189 9.14 -2.43 -15.23
N HIS A 190 9.30 -3.63 -14.66
CA HIS A 190 8.18 -4.46 -14.27
C HIS A 190 7.49 -3.66 -13.16
N ARG A 191 6.74 -2.62 -13.56
CA ARG A 191 5.49 -2.33 -12.88
C ARG A 191 4.75 -3.64 -12.94
N MET A 192 4.81 -4.41 -11.86
CA MET A 192 3.74 -5.33 -11.55
C MET A 192 2.49 -4.46 -11.59
N LEU A 193 1.78 -4.49 -12.73
CA LEU A 193 0.37 -4.25 -12.72
C LEU A 193 -0.14 -5.35 -11.79
N ALA A 194 -0.43 -4.99 -10.55
CA ALA A 194 -1.35 -5.79 -9.76
C ALA A 194 -2.58 -5.95 -10.64
N ALA A 195 -2.77 -7.16 -11.17
CA ALA A 195 -3.99 -7.50 -11.84
C ALA A 195 -5.06 -7.28 -10.78
N GLN A 196 -5.85 -6.22 -10.96
CA GLN A 196 -7.10 -6.05 -10.24
C GLN A 196 -7.96 -7.25 -10.64
N SER A 197 -7.82 -8.30 -9.85
CA SER A 197 -8.68 -9.45 -9.87
C SER A 197 -10.06 -8.92 -9.49
N GLY A 198 -11.08 -9.37 -10.23
CA GLY A 198 -12.48 -9.04 -9.94
C GLY A 198 -12.82 -9.23 -8.45
N PRO A 199 -13.91 -8.61 -7.98
CA PRO A 199 -14.08 -8.14 -6.60
C PRO A 199 -13.39 -9.06 -5.61
N ALA A 200 -12.20 -8.65 -5.18
CA ALA A 200 -11.45 -9.39 -4.19
C ALA A 200 -12.38 -9.57 -2.99
N ALA A 201 -12.67 -10.81 -2.64
CA ALA A 201 -13.31 -11.09 -1.36
C ALA A 201 -12.45 -10.40 -0.31
N PHE A 202 -13.01 -9.41 0.38
CA PHE A 202 -12.28 -8.56 1.30
C PHE A 202 -11.59 -9.43 2.34
N ALA A 203 -10.26 -9.53 2.25
CA ALA A 203 -9.47 -10.26 3.21
C ALA A 203 -9.37 -9.40 4.48
N LEU A 204 -10.18 -9.75 5.48
CA LEU A 204 -10.09 -9.18 6.82
C LEU A 204 -8.72 -9.48 7.48
N LYS A 205 -7.96 -10.43 6.94
CA LYS A 205 -6.64 -10.79 7.45
C LYS A 205 -5.59 -9.80 6.94
N PRO A 206 -4.78 -9.21 7.84
CA PRO A 206 -3.69 -8.36 7.45
C PRO A 206 -2.70 -9.10 6.54
N GLU A 207 -2.34 -8.48 5.41
CA GLU A 207 -1.23 -8.96 4.58
C GLU A 207 0.08 -8.37 5.09
N ASN A 208 1.15 -9.18 5.08
CA ASN A 208 2.46 -8.68 5.43
C ASN A 208 3.01 -7.75 4.32
N ILE A 209 3.79 -6.77 4.72
CA ILE A 209 4.33 -5.73 3.85
C ILE A 209 5.80 -6.01 3.57
N THR A 210 6.13 -6.13 2.29
CA THR A 210 7.52 -6.30 1.84
C THR A 210 8.12 -4.95 1.47
N ILE A 211 9.28 -4.65 2.05
CA ILE A 211 10.14 -3.53 1.66
C ILE A 211 11.36 -4.09 0.94
N SER A 212 11.64 -3.57 -0.26
CA SER A 212 12.77 -3.96 -1.08
C SER A 212 13.61 -2.75 -1.50
N ALA A 213 14.90 -2.99 -1.74
CA ALA A 213 15.82 -2.01 -2.29
C ALA A 213 16.86 -2.72 -3.18
N SER A 214 17.32 -2.01 -4.20
CA SER A 214 18.42 -2.45 -5.06
C SER A 214 19.50 -1.39 -5.11
N VAL A 215 20.76 -1.81 -5.21
CA VAL A 215 21.90 -0.92 -5.41
C VAL A 215 22.77 -1.44 -6.53
N HIS A 216 23.31 -0.55 -7.36
CA HIS A 216 24.35 -0.87 -8.32
C HIS A 216 25.69 -0.52 -7.69
N ALA A 217 26.62 -1.48 -7.66
CA ALA A 217 27.93 -1.27 -7.08
C ALA A 217 29.04 -1.73 -8.01
N ARG A 218 30.14 -0.98 -8.02
CA ARG A 218 31.37 -1.33 -8.72
C ARG A 218 32.49 -1.53 -7.71
N PHE A 219 33.26 -2.58 -7.93
CA PHE A 219 34.40 -2.98 -7.14
C PHE A 219 35.60 -3.20 -8.06
N THR A 220 36.80 -3.08 -7.51
CA THR A 220 38.03 -3.58 -8.11
C THR A 220 38.53 -4.77 -7.29
N ALA A 221 39.15 -5.74 -7.97
CA ALA A 221 39.74 -6.90 -7.31
C ALA A 221 41.16 -7.21 -7.81
N SER A 222 42.04 -7.67 -6.91
CA SER A 222 43.43 -8.02 -7.19
C SER A 222 43.85 -9.40 -6.68
#